data_AF-A0A323USL5-F1
#
_entry.id   AF-A0A323USL5-F1
#
_cell.length_a   1.000
_cell.length_b   1.000
_cell.length_c   1.000
_cell.angle_alpha   90.00
_cell.angle_beta   90.00
_cell.angle_gamma   90.00
#
_symmetry.space_group_name_H-M   'P 1'
#
loop_
_entity.id
_entity.type
_entity.pdbx_description
1 polymer ?
#
loop_
_entity_poly.entity_id
_entity_poly.type
_entity_poly.pdbx_seq_one_letter_code
_entity_poly.pdbx_strand_id
1 'polypeptide(L)'
;MNWLAKLIAGRSDGGIQDPAVAEALEQWRALEVADPTRPHFETRYTVLNTEATGLNLEQDSLLAVAAIAIDEGQIAPSQSYYAPLTPEPVVTLANLLSFCGKGPVIAFNAAFNRSMLERAFETHLGFVPELLWLDLYVLLPALFPERIDHPARLADWMNSFGIETFQRHHALGDAWAIAQLALAANSRALSSAYGSARALADMERMRRQLRRQS
;
A
#
# COMPACT_ATOMS: atom_id res chain seq x y z
N MET A 1 5.09 29.78 27.85
CA MET A 1 3.87 29.13 27.32
C MET A 1 3.82 29.34 25.82
N ASN A 2 4.48 28.46 25.05
CA ASN A 2 4.62 28.59 23.59
C ASN A 2 4.08 27.34 22.85
N TRP A 3 3.30 26.51 23.56
CA TRP A 3 2.75 25.27 23.03
C TRP A 3 1.47 25.51 22.22
N LEU A 4 0.63 26.47 22.64
CA LEU A 4 -0.55 26.89 21.89
C LEU A 4 -0.21 27.60 20.57
N ALA A 5 0.87 28.38 20.52
CA ALA A 5 1.31 29.05 19.29
C ALA A 5 1.81 28.05 18.24
N LYS A 6 2.44 26.94 18.63
CA LYS A 6 2.83 25.85 17.73
C LYS A 6 1.64 25.04 17.21
N LEU A 7 0.58 24.90 18.01
CA LEU A 7 -0.66 24.22 17.61
C LEU A 7 -1.50 25.06 16.63
N ILE A 8 -1.38 26.39 16.69
CA ILE A 8 -2.02 27.31 15.75
C ILE A 8 -1.15 27.52 14.49
N ALA A 9 0.18 27.53 14.60
CA ALA A 9 1.08 27.63 13.45
C ALA A 9 1.11 26.36 12.57
N GLY A 10 0.69 25.20 13.10
CA GLY A 10 0.58 23.94 12.36
C GLY A 10 -0.73 23.78 11.59
N ARG A 11 -1.72 24.65 11.79
CA ARG A 11 -2.81 24.85 10.84
C ARG A 11 -2.29 25.76 9.75
N SER A 12 -1.55 25.19 8.80
CA SER A 12 -1.42 25.82 7.50
C SER A 12 -2.80 25.83 6.85
N ASP A 13 -3.57 26.90 7.09
CA ASP A 13 -4.60 27.41 6.18
C ASP A 13 -3.95 27.94 4.88
N GLY A 14 -2.93 27.23 4.39
CA GLY A 14 -2.21 27.49 3.16
C GLY A 14 -2.45 26.30 2.27
N GLY A 15 -3.38 26.43 1.32
CA GLY A 15 -3.57 25.44 0.27
C GLY A 15 -2.25 25.09 -0.40
N ILE A 16 -2.20 23.95 -1.06
CA ILE A 16 -1.01 23.44 -1.77
C ILE A 16 -0.45 24.55 -2.67
N GLN A 17 0.69 25.10 -2.27
CA GLN A 17 1.27 26.31 -2.89
C GLN A 17 2.11 25.97 -4.12
N ASP A 18 2.59 24.73 -4.20
CA ASP A 18 3.35 24.24 -5.34
C ASP A 18 2.39 23.94 -6.52
N PRO A 19 2.49 24.68 -7.64
CA PRO A 19 1.61 24.47 -8.79
C PRO A 19 1.72 23.08 -9.40
N ALA A 20 2.91 22.46 -9.38
CA ALA A 20 3.10 21.13 -9.94
C ALA A 20 2.40 20.06 -9.08
N VAL A 21 2.43 20.21 -7.76
CA VAL A 21 1.67 19.34 -6.85
C VAL A 21 0.18 19.53 -7.05
N ALA A 22 -0.30 20.78 -7.13
CA ALA A 22 -1.71 21.07 -7.35
C ALA A 22 -2.21 20.44 -8.66
N GLU A 23 -1.44 20.58 -9.75
CA GLU A 23 -1.75 19.97 -11.04
C GLU A 23 -1.76 18.43 -10.95
N ALA A 24 -0.76 17.82 -10.32
CA ALA A 24 -0.69 16.37 -10.15
C ALA A 24 -1.92 15.81 -9.39
N LEU A 25 -2.36 16.51 -8.35
CA LEU A 25 -3.54 16.11 -7.59
C LEU A 25 -4.84 16.31 -8.36
N GLU A 26 -4.97 17.38 -9.15
CA GLU A 26 -6.13 17.58 -10.03
C GLU A 26 -6.19 16.49 -11.11
N GLN A 27 -5.05 16.15 -11.73
CA GLN A 27 -4.95 15.04 -12.66
C GLN A 27 -5.36 13.72 -12.00
N TRP A 28 -4.87 13.44 -10.79
CA TRP A 28 -5.24 12.25 -10.04
C TRP A 28 -6.73 12.21 -9.72
N ARG A 29 -7.33 13.33 -9.29
CA ARG A 29 -8.77 13.45 -9.01
C ARG A 29 -9.60 13.16 -10.26
N ALA A 30 -9.16 13.60 -11.42
CA ALA A 30 -9.81 13.39 -12.71
C ALA A 30 -9.72 11.95 -13.25
N LEU A 31 -8.82 11.10 -12.71
CA LEU A 31 -8.73 9.70 -13.13
C LEU A 31 -10.04 8.95 -12.89
N GLU A 32 -10.39 8.05 -13.80
CA GLU A 32 -11.46 7.07 -13.55
C GLU A 32 -11.02 6.05 -12.50
N VAL A 33 -11.97 5.59 -11.68
CA VAL A 33 -11.72 4.50 -10.74
C VAL A 33 -11.50 3.23 -11.54
N ALA A 34 -10.42 2.50 -11.27
CA ALA A 34 -10.15 1.24 -11.97
C ALA A 34 -11.23 0.21 -11.63
N ASP A 35 -11.71 -0.53 -12.64
CA ASP A 35 -12.63 -1.65 -12.43
C ASP A 35 -11.90 -2.81 -11.74
N PRO A 36 -12.22 -3.13 -10.47
CA PRO A 36 -11.53 -4.17 -9.71
C PRO A 36 -12.01 -5.58 -10.08
N THR A 37 -12.99 -5.71 -10.97
CA THR A 37 -13.52 -7.00 -11.44
C THR A 37 -12.75 -7.55 -12.64
N ARG A 38 -11.88 -6.74 -13.25
CA ARG A 38 -10.99 -7.18 -14.32
C ARG A 38 -10.09 -8.33 -13.88
N PRO A 39 -9.71 -9.22 -14.81
CA PRO A 39 -8.76 -10.28 -14.53
C PRO A 39 -7.43 -9.74 -13.99
N HIS A 40 -6.74 -10.52 -13.15
CA HIS A 40 -5.43 -10.11 -12.59
C HIS A 40 -4.41 -9.68 -13.65
N PHE A 41 -4.35 -10.35 -14.81
CA PHE A 41 -3.40 -10.05 -15.88
C PHE A 41 -3.74 -8.76 -16.64
N GLU A 42 -4.95 -8.23 -16.48
CA GLU A 42 -5.41 -6.96 -17.07
C GLU A 42 -5.42 -5.81 -16.05
N THR A 43 -5.09 -6.12 -14.79
CA THR A 43 -5.18 -5.19 -13.68
C THR A 43 -3.79 -4.70 -13.30
N ARG A 44 -3.60 -3.39 -13.37
CA ARG A 44 -2.45 -2.74 -12.78
C ARG A 44 -2.61 -2.68 -11.25
N TYR A 45 -1.69 -3.30 -10.52
CA TYR A 45 -1.59 -3.20 -9.07
C TYR A 45 -0.46 -2.28 -8.66
N THR A 46 -0.64 -1.61 -7.53
CA THR A 46 0.44 -0.91 -6.84
C THR A 46 0.76 -1.60 -5.53
N VAL A 47 1.97 -2.12 -5.39
CA VAL A 47 2.47 -2.72 -4.16
C VAL A 47 3.05 -1.60 -3.30
N LEU A 48 2.48 -1.37 -2.13
CA LEU A 48 2.92 -0.34 -1.18
C LEU A 48 3.59 -0.94 0.04
N ASN A 49 4.62 -0.23 0.51
CA ASN A 49 5.23 -0.45 1.81
C ASN A 49 5.69 0.88 2.42
N THR A 50 5.62 0.99 3.74
CA THR A 50 6.01 2.20 4.49
C THR A 50 7.14 1.91 5.48
N GLU A 51 8.05 2.87 5.66
CA GLU A 51 8.92 2.94 6.83
C GLU A 51 8.34 3.87 7.89
N ALA A 52 8.45 3.51 9.15
CA ALA A 52 7.98 4.31 10.28
C ALA A 52 8.97 4.24 11.45
N THR A 53 8.87 5.18 12.40
CA THR A 53 9.70 5.18 13.62
C THR A 53 9.47 3.96 14.52
N GLY A 54 8.34 3.27 14.33
CA GLY A 54 7.94 2.08 15.06
C GLY A 54 6.59 1.55 14.57
N LEU A 55 5.93 0.72 15.41
CA LEU A 55 4.69 0.02 15.07
C LEU A 55 3.44 0.58 15.76
N ASN A 56 3.58 1.60 16.61
CA ASN A 56 2.48 2.22 17.33
C ASN A 56 1.85 3.34 16.48
N LEU A 57 0.64 3.10 15.97
CA LEU A 57 -0.08 4.04 15.11
C LEU A 57 -0.32 5.42 15.75
N GLU A 58 -0.38 5.52 17.08
CA GLU A 58 -0.61 6.78 17.79
C GLU A 58 0.67 7.59 17.98
N GLN A 59 1.79 6.91 18.24
CA GLN A 59 3.04 7.56 18.67
C GLN A 59 4.08 7.65 17.57
N ASP A 60 4.08 6.70 16.64
CA ASP A 60 5.08 6.60 15.58
C ASP A 60 4.68 7.43 14.36
N SER A 61 5.68 7.93 13.62
CA SER A 61 5.51 8.73 12.41
C SER A 61 5.96 7.98 11.16
N LEU A 62 5.33 8.31 10.03
CA LEU A 62 5.72 7.83 8.71
C LEU A 62 7.06 8.49 8.31
N LEU A 63 8.05 7.69 7.94
CA LEU A 63 9.40 8.13 7.57
C LEU A 63 9.63 8.11 6.07
N ALA A 64 9.19 7.06 5.38
CA ALA A 64 9.33 6.91 3.94
C ALA A 64 8.23 6.04 3.36
N VAL A 65 8.02 6.16 2.06
CA VAL A 65 7.07 5.36 1.29
C VAL A 65 7.79 4.69 0.12
N ALA A 66 7.36 3.49 -0.21
CA ALA A 66 7.78 2.78 -1.40
C ALA A 66 6.56 2.24 -2.16
N ALA A 67 6.65 2.25 -3.47
CA ALA A 67 5.67 1.70 -4.37
C ALA A 67 6.33 0.95 -5.53
N ILE A 68 5.80 -0.21 -5.90
CA ILE A 68 6.23 -0.97 -7.07
C ILE A 68 5.00 -1.37 -7.88
N ALA A 69 5.07 -1.16 -9.19
CA ALA A 69 4.02 -1.57 -10.10
C ALA A 69 4.08 -3.08 -10.37
N ILE A 70 2.90 -3.71 -10.34
CA ILE A 70 2.65 -4.94 -11.09
C ILE A 70 1.69 -4.59 -12.20
N ASP A 71 2.09 -4.88 -13.43
CA ASP A 71 1.28 -4.62 -14.62
C ASP A 71 1.43 -5.80 -15.58
N GLU A 72 0.34 -6.14 -16.28
CA GLU A 72 0.29 -7.30 -17.19
C GLU A 72 0.82 -8.61 -16.57
N GLY A 73 0.57 -8.81 -15.26
CA GLY A 73 1.04 -10.00 -14.52
C GLY A 73 2.55 -10.05 -14.26
N GLN A 74 3.26 -8.93 -14.45
CA GLN A 74 4.70 -8.82 -14.25
C GLN A 74 5.02 -7.69 -13.27
N ILE A 75 6.06 -7.86 -12.46
CA ILE A 75 6.63 -6.74 -11.73
C ILE A 75 7.30 -5.84 -12.76
N ALA A 76 7.07 -4.53 -12.70
CA ALA A 76 7.73 -3.54 -13.55
C ALA A 76 8.75 -2.74 -12.71
N PRO A 77 10.04 -3.17 -12.62
CA PRO A 77 11.03 -2.50 -11.76
C PRO A 77 11.28 -1.03 -12.14
N SER A 78 11.18 -0.71 -13.43
CA SER A 78 11.27 0.66 -13.95
C SER A 78 10.13 1.56 -13.48
N GLN A 79 9.01 0.97 -13.06
CA GLN A 79 7.90 1.64 -12.41
C GLN A 79 7.98 1.33 -10.92
N SER A 80 8.96 1.96 -10.27
CA SER A 80 9.11 1.96 -8.82
C SER A 80 9.25 3.38 -8.32
N TYR A 81 8.79 3.60 -7.10
CA TYR A 81 8.86 4.88 -6.41
C TYR A 81 9.34 4.65 -4.99
N TYR A 82 10.28 5.48 -4.55
CA TYR A 82 10.71 5.56 -3.16
C TYR A 82 10.99 7.02 -2.82
N ALA A 83 10.50 7.48 -1.69
CA ALA A 83 10.87 8.78 -1.16
C ALA A 83 10.74 8.82 0.36
N PRO A 84 11.67 9.51 1.05
CA PRO A 84 11.43 9.93 2.43
C PRO A 84 10.28 10.93 2.47
N LEU A 85 9.58 10.97 3.60
CA LEU A 85 8.47 11.91 3.81
C LEU A 85 8.99 13.34 4.04
N THR A 86 10.13 13.49 4.72
CA THR A 86 10.76 14.81 4.93
C THR A 86 11.94 14.99 3.98
N PRO A 87 12.23 16.23 3.52
CA PRO A 87 11.63 17.50 3.95
C PRO A 87 10.33 17.91 3.24
N GLU A 88 9.90 17.21 2.19
CA GLU A 88 8.80 17.63 1.31
C GLU A 88 7.59 16.67 1.34
N PRO A 89 6.84 16.60 2.45
CA PRO A 89 5.78 15.60 2.63
C PRO A 89 4.65 15.72 1.59
N VAL A 90 4.30 16.95 1.23
CA VAL A 90 3.25 17.25 0.25
C VAL A 90 3.63 16.70 -1.14
N VAL A 91 4.86 16.94 -1.57
CA VAL A 91 5.37 16.46 -2.87
C VAL A 91 5.47 14.92 -2.86
N THR A 92 6.03 14.34 -1.80
CA THR A 92 6.15 12.88 -1.66
C THR A 92 4.79 12.18 -1.75
N LEU A 93 3.78 12.68 -1.03
CA LEU A 93 2.45 12.06 -1.00
C LEU A 93 1.68 12.28 -2.32
N ALA A 94 1.81 13.45 -2.95
CA ALA A 94 1.18 13.70 -4.26
C ALA A 94 1.79 12.79 -5.35
N ASN A 95 3.12 12.65 -5.37
CA ASN A 95 3.79 11.74 -6.31
C ASN A 95 3.42 10.28 -6.06
N LEU A 96 3.26 9.88 -4.79
CA LEU A 96 2.75 8.55 -4.44
C LEU A 96 1.33 8.32 -4.99
N LEU A 97 0.43 9.30 -4.88
CA LEU A 97 -0.92 9.19 -5.45
C LEU A 97 -0.88 9.08 -6.97
N SER A 98 -0.12 9.94 -7.64
CA SER A 98 0.07 9.88 -9.09
C SER A 98 0.61 8.51 -9.53
N PHE A 99 1.56 7.94 -8.78
CA PHE A 99 2.08 6.60 -9.04
C PHE A 99 1.02 5.51 -8.86
N CYS A 100 0.25 5.56 -7.77
CA CYS A 100 -0.80 4.61 -7.44
C CYS A 100 -1.96 4.64 -8.45
N GLY A 101 -2.29 5.83 -8.97
CA GLY A 101 -3.54 6.08 -9.67
C GLY A 101 -4.73 5.76 -8.77
N LYS A 102 -5.80 5.22 -9.36
CA LYS A 102 -7.00 4.71 -8.64
C LYS A 102 -7.16 3.20 -8.76
N GLY A 103 -6.04 2.50 -8.98
CA GLY A 103 -5.98 1.04 -9.04
C GLY A 103 -5.99 0.36 -7.66
N PRO A 104 -6.14 -0.98 -7.62
CA PRO A 104 -5.97 -1.74 -6.39
C PRO A 104 -4.54 -1.67 -5.85
N VAL A 105 -4.44 -1.56 -4.54
CA VAL A 105 -3.19 -1.50 -3.80
C VAL A 105 -2.99 -2.80 -3.03
N ILE A 106 -1.78 -3.36 -3.11
CA ILE A 106 -1.37 -4.53 -2.35
C ILE A 106 -0.37 -4.10 -1.28
N ALA A 107 -0.54 -4.60 -0.06
CA ALA A 107 0.45 -4.43 1.01
C ALA A 107 0.56 -5.70 1.83
N PHE A 108 1.66 -5.84 2.58
CA PHE A 108 1.76 -6.83 3.65
C PHE A 108 1.46 -6.14 4.97
N ASN A 109 0.41 -6.58 5.68
CA ASN A 109 -0.17 -5.86 6.81
C ASN A 109 -0.76 -4.50 6.38
N ALA A 110 -1.74 -4.57 5.48
CA ALA A 110 -2.39 -3.39 4.90
C ALA A 110 -2.98 -2.45 5.95
N ALA A 111 -3.50 -2.97 7.07
CA ALA A 111 -4.06 -2.15 8.14
C ALA A 111 -3.06 -1.13 8.70
N PHE A 112 -1.80 -1.55 8.93
CA PHE A 112 -0.74 -0.68 9.42
C PHE A 112 -0.35 0.36 8.37
N ASN A 113 0.01 -0.08 7.16
CA ASN A 113 0.44 0.79 6.07
C ASN A 113 -0.64 1.83 5.73
N ARG A 114 -1.90 1.38 5.62
CA ARG A 114 -3.05 2.24 5.36
C ARG A 114 -3.21 3.30 6.45
N SER A 115 -3.20 2.91 7.73
CA SER A 115 -3.38 3.87 8.83
C SER A 115 -2.29 4.95 8.85
N MET A 116 -1.03 4.57 8.60
CA MET A 116 0.08 5.53 8.50
C MET A 116 -0.10 6.51 7.33
N LEU A 117 -0.48 5.99 6.17
CA LEU A 117 -0.69 6.79 4.96
C LEU A 117 -1.93 7.68 5.06
N GLU A 118 -3.07 7.18 5.55
CA GLU A 118 -4.29 7.96 5.72
C GLU A 118 -4.04 9.16 6.65
N ARG A 119 -3.33 8.97 7.77
CA ARG A 119 -2.95 10.07 8.65
C ARG A 119 -2.05 11.08 7.94
N ALA A 120 -1.08 10.63 7.14
CA ALA A 120 -0.19 11.49 6.39
C ALA A 120 -0.93 12.28 5.29
N PHE A 121 -1.82 11.62 4.54
CA PHE A 121 -2.67 12.27 3.54
C PHE A 121 -3.60 13.31 4.16
N GLU A 122 -4.28 12.98 5.26
CA GLU A 122 -5.12 13.93 5.98
C GLU A 122 -4.30 15.14 6.48
N THR A 123 -3.13 14.89 7.09
CA THR A 123 -2.29 15.94 7.66
C THR A 123 -1.68 16.88 6.61
N HIS A 124 -1.23 16.34 5.48
CA HIS A 124 -0.42 17.09 4.51
C HIS A 124 -1.17 17.46 3.22
N LEU A 125 -2.16 16.66 2.80
CA LEU A 125 -2.96 16.93 1.61
C LEU A 125 -4.39 17.38 1.93
N GLY A 126 -4.85 17.20 3.17
CA GLY A 126 -6.19 17.61 3.61
C GLY A 126 -7.33 16.72 3.12
N PHE A 127 -7.02 15.52 2.63
CA PHE A 127 -8.02 14.50 2.26
C PHE A 127 -7.41 13.10 2.31
N VAL A 128 -8.25 12.08 2.40
CA VAL A 128 -7.84 10.68 2.30
C VAL A 128 -8.36 10.06 0.99
N PRO A 129 -7.50 9.46 0.15
CA PRO A 129 -7.93 8.77 -1.06
C PRO A 129 -8.66 7.46 -0.74
N GLU A 130 -9.75 7.18 -1.46
CA GLU A 130 -10.38 5.86 -1.43
C GLU A 130 -9.67 4.91 -2.39
N LEU A 131 -8.98 3.90 -1.84
CA LEU A 131 -8.27 2.87 -2.59
C LEU A 131 -8.78 1.48 -2.20
N LEU A 132 -8.75 0.54 -3.14
CA LEU A 132 -9.01 -0.86 -2.84
C LEU A 132 -7.74 -1.52 -2.31
N TRP A 133 -7.69 -1.79 -1.01
CA TRP A 133 -6.55 -2.46 -0.36
C TRP A 133 -6.71 -3.97 -0.34
N LEU A 134 -5.63 -4.67 -0.67
CA LEU A 134 -5.48 -6.12 -0.56
C LEU A 134 -4.34 -6.44 0.42
N ASP A 135 -4.64 -7.21 1.46
CA ASP A 135 -3.68 -7.54 2.52
C ASP A 135 -3.09 -8.94 2.36
N LEU A 136 -1.83 -9.02 1.91
CA LEU A 136 -1.13 -10.30 1.79
C LEU A 136 -0.95 -11.01 3.14
N TYR A 137 -0.97 -10.29 4.26
CA TYR A 137 -0.93 -10.92 5.59
C TYR A 137 -2.13 -11.83 5.85
N VAL A 138 -3.28 -11.53 5.23
CA VAL A 138 -4.51 -12.33 5.32
C VAL A 138 -4.65 -13.29 4.15
N LEU A 139 -4.29 -12.84 2.95
CA LEU A 139 -4.48 -13.62 1.72
C LEU A 139 -3.52 -14.81 1.63
N LEU A 140 -2.24 -14.65 2.00
CA LEU A 140 -1.25 -15.72 1.83
C LEU A 140 -1.60 -17.01 2.59
N PRO A 141 -1.96 -16.99 3.89
CA PRO A 141 -2.36 -18.22 4.59
C PRO A 141 -3.62 -18.87 4.00
N ALA A 142 -4.46 -18.06 3.37
CA ALA A 142 -5.72 -18.52 2.81
C ALA A 142 -5.56 -19.11 1.40
N LEU A 143 -4.58 -18.63 0.62
CA LEU A 143 -4.26 -19.12 -0.72
C LEU A 143 -3.24 -20.26 -0.72
N PHE A 144 -2.37 -20.31 0.29
CA PHE A 144 -1.29 -21.29 0.44
C PHE A 144 -1.30 -21.97 1.82
N PRO A 145 -2.42 -22.59 2.25
CA PRO A 145 -2.49 -23.28 3.54
C PRO A 145 -1.48 -24.44 3.65
N GLU A 146 -1.06 -25.02 2.53
CA GLU A 146 -0.03 -26.07 2.50
C GLU A 146 1.38 -25.58 2.84
N ARG A 147 1.60 -24.25 2.86
CA ARG A 147 2.88 -23.63 3.21
C ARG A 147 2.88 -23.12 4.64
N ILE A 148 1.94 -22.22 4.95
CA ILE A 148 1.75 -21.62 6.26
C ILE A 148 0.26 -21.30 6.37
N ASP A 149 -0.47 -21.94 7.28
CA ASP A 149 -1.94 -21.80 7.42
C ASP A 149 -2.36 -20.78 8.49
N HIS A 150 -1.39 -20.20 9.21
CA HIS A 150 -1.59 -19.27 10.31
C HIS A 150 -1.00 -17.87 9.99
N PRO A 151 -1.30 -16.82 10.78
CA PRO A 151 -0.63 -15.53 10.60
C PRO A 151 0.90 -15.70 10.79
N ALA A 152 1.68 -15.13 9.88
CA ALA A 152 3.14 -15.23 9.88
C ALA A 152 3.78 -13.93 9.39
N ARG A 153 5.07 -13.74 9.67
CA ARG A 153 5.79 -12.52 9.29
C ARG A 153 6.20 -12.58 7.82
N LEU A 154 6.52 -11.42 7.24
CA LEU A 154 7.00 -11.32 5.87
C LEU A 154 8.22 -12.23 5.63
N ALA A 155 9.16 -12.26 6.59
CA ALA A 155 10.35 -13.10 6.51
C ALA A 155 10.03 -14.61 6.42
N ASP A 156 8.98 -15.09 7.10
CA ASP A 156 8.58 -16.50 7.06
C ASP A 156 8.02 -16.86 5.68
N TRP A 157 7.20 -15.96 5.12
CA TRP A 157 6.68 -16.11 3.75
C TRP A 157 7.79 -16.04 2.70
N MET A 158 8.73 -15.10 2.83
CA MET A 158 9.91 -15.03 1.96
C MET A 158 10.70 -16.34 1.98
N ASN A 159 10.98 -16.87 3.17
CA ASN A 159 11.69 -18.14 3.33
C ASN A 159 10.91 -19.30 2.71
N SER A 160 9.60 -19.39 2.92
CA SER A 160 8.76 -20.45 2.34
C SER A 160 8.78 -20.44 0.80
N PHE A 161 8.77 -19.26 0.18
CA PHE A 161 8.78 -19.11 -1.28
C PHE A 161 10.19 -19.06 -1.90
N GLY A 162 11.25 -19.06 -1.09
CA GLY A 162 12.62 -18.85 -1.59
C GLY A 162 12.84 -17.46 -2.20
N ILE A 163 12.14 -16.44 -1.67
CA ILE A 163 12.20 -15.06 -2.14
C ILE A 163 13.30 -14.31 -1.39
N GLU A 164 14.15 -13.63 -2.16
CA GLU A 164 15.14 -12.69 -1.65
C GLU A 164 14.72 -11.23 -1.91
N THR A 165 15.34 -10.32 -1.17
CA THR A 165 15.24 -8.88 -1.38
C THR A 165 16.63 -8.29 -1.51
N PHE A 166 16.76 -7.25 -2.33
CA PHE A 166 18.00 -6.51 -2.48
C PHE A 166 18.36 -5.68 -1.23
N GLN A 167 17.39 -5.36 -0.36
CA GLN A 167 17.64 -4.61 0.88
C GLN A 167 16.57 -4.87 1.95
N ARG A 168 16.89 -5.68 2.96
CA ARG A 168 15.97 -5.97 4.07
C ARG A 168 15.75 -4.75 4.95
N HIS A 169 14.52 -4.59 5.45
CA HIS A 169 14.13 -3.50 6.36
C HIS A 169 14.21 -2.11 5.74
N HIS A 170 14.23 -2.04 4.41
CA HIS A 170 14.11 -0.81 3.64
C HIS A 170 12.80 -0.87 2.85
N ALA A 171 12.04 0.22 2.80
CA ALA A 171 10.68 0.26 2.29
C ALA A 171 10.59 -0.37 0.90
N LEU A 172 11.52 0.00 0.01
CA LEU A 172 11.55 -0.47 -1.38
C LEU A 172 12.01 -1.92 -1.51
N GLY A 173 12.95 -2.36 -0.68
CA GLY A 173 13.41 -3.75 -0.70
C GLY A 173 12.34 -4.70 -0.17
N ASP A 174 11.64 -4.32 0.89
CA ASP A 174 10.52 -5.10 1.38
C ASP A 174 9.34 -5.07 0.39
N ALA A 175 9.05 -3.92 -0.25
CA ALA A 175 8.05 -3.83 -1.33
C ALA A 175 8.35 -4.77 -2.50
N TRP A 176 9.63 -4.97 -2.84
CA TRP A 176 10.04 -5.93 -3.88
C TRP A 176 9.72 -7.38 -3.50
N ALA A 177 9.96 -7.77 -2.25
CA ALA A 177 9.56 -9.08 -1.76
C ALA A 177 8.03 -9.26 -1.74
N ILE A 178 7.31 -8.22 -1.32
CA ILE A 178 5.84 -8.18 -1.32
C ILE A 178 5.30 -8.30 -2.76
N ALA A 179 5.95 -7.67 -3.74
CA ALA A 179 5.54 -7.74 -5.13
C ALA A 179 5.70 -9.15 -5.72
N GLN A 180 6.78 -9.86 -5.37
CA GLN A 180 6.96 -11.27 -5.75
C GLN A 180 5.89 -12.17 -5.12
N LEU A 181 5.58 -11.96 -3.83
CA LEU A 181 4.49 -12.68 -3.15
C LEU A 181 3.12 -12.35 -3.78
N ALA A 182 2.90 -11.11 -4.20
CA ALA A 182 1.69 -10.70 -4.89
C ALA A 182 1.50 -11.40 -6.24
N LEU A 183 2.57 -11.56 -7.03
CA LEU A 183 2.52 -12.37 -8.26
C LEU A 183 2.13 -13.83 -7.98
N ALA A 184 2.74 -14.44 -6.95
CA ALA A 184 2.38 -15.79 -6.54
C ALA A 184 0.92 -15.88 -6.11
N ALA A 185 0.45 -14.93 -5.30
CA ALA A 185 -0.94 -14.86 -4.85
C ALA A 185 -1.92 -14.70 -6.01
N ASN A 186 -1.66 -13.76 -6.94
CA ASN A 186 -2.49 -13.56 -8.13
C ASN A 186 -2.53 -14.81 -9.02
N SER A 187 -1.38 -15.48 -9.22
CA SER A 187 -1.30 -16.72 -9.99
C SER A 187 -2.10 -17.87 -9.35
N ARG A 188 -1.99 -18.05 -8.02
CA ARG A 188 -2.80 -19.03 -7.28
C ARG A 188 -4.28 -18.68 -7.32
N ALA A 189 -4.62 -17.40 -7.23
CA ALA A 189 -5.99 -16.91 -7.27
C ALA A 189 -6.66 -17.14 -8.63
N LEU A 190 -5.91 -17.04 -9.75
CA LEU A 190 -6.40 -17.40 -11.10
C LEU A 190 -6.75 -18.89 -11.23
N SER A 191 -6.01 -19.76 -10.54
CA SER A 191 -6.31 -21.21 -10.50
C SER A 191 -7.47 -21.56 -9.56
N SER A 192 -7.99 -20.59 -8.84
CA SER A 192 -9.11 -20.69 -7.89
C SER A 192 -10.22 -19.73 -8.33
N ALA A 193 -11.40 -19.71 -7.70
CA ALA A 193 -12.51 -18.85 -8.14
C ALA A 193 -12.29 -17.33 -7.92
N TYR A 194 -11.05 -16.88 -7.68
CA TYR A 194 -10.71 -15.53 -7.22
C TYR A 194 -9.92 -14.75 -8.27
N GLY A 195 -10.35 -14.76 -9.54
CA GLY A 195 -9.57 -14.23 -10.66
C GLY A 195 -9.46 -12.70 -10.78
N SER A 196 -9.87 -11.92 -9.78
CA SER A 196 -9.88 -10.45 -9.81
C SER A 196 -9.55 -9.82 -8.46
N ALA A 197 -9.18 -8.53 -8.47
CA ALA A 197 -8.91 -7.77 -7.24
C ALA A 197 -10.13 -7.75 -6.30
N ARG A 198 -11.34 -7.60 -6.87
CA ARG A 198 -12.60 -7.63 -6.11
C ARG A 198 -12.78 -8.97 -5.41
N ALA A 199 -12.55 -10.08 -6.10
CA ALA A 199 -12.71 -11.41 -5.53
C ALA A 199 -11.73 -11.68 -4.37
N LEU A 200 -10.48 -11.22 -4.48
CA LEU A 200 -9.52 -11.28 -3.37
C LEU A 200 -9.95 -10.42 -2.18
N ALA A 201 -10.46 -9.20 -2.42
CA ALA A 201 -10.96 -8.34 -1.35
C ALA A 201 -12.15 -8.96 -0.60
N ASP A 202 -13.06 -9.63 -1.32
CA ASP A 202 -14.21 -10.31 -0.73
C ASP A 202 -13.77 -11.54 0.09
N MET A 203 -12.80 -12.31 -0.42
CA MET A 203 -12.16 -13.42 0.31
C MET A 203 -11.49 -12.93 1.61
N GLU A 204 -10.73 -11.84 1.54
CA GLU A 204 -10.10 -11.22 2.71
C GLU A 204 -11.15 -10.82 3.75
N ARG A 205 -12.21 -10.13 3.32
CA ARG A 205 -13.32 -9.70 4.19
C ARG A 205 -13.93 -10.89 4.91
N MET A 206 -14.20 -11.97 4.19
CA MET A 206 -14.77 -13.19 4.78
C MET A 206 -13.83 -13.81 5.83
N ARG A 207 -12.54 -13.93 5.51
CA ARG A 207 -11.52 -14.45 6.45
C ARG A 207 -11.43 -13.62 7.73
N ARG A 208 -11.47 -12.29 7.63
CA ARG A 208 -11.47 -11.39 8.80
C ARG A 208 -12.72 -11.55 9.66
N GLN A 209 -13.89 -11.78 9.05
CA GLN A 209 -15.13 -12.02 9.79
C GLN A 209 -15.10 -13.34 10.57
N LEU A 210 -14.63 -14.43 9.94
CA LEU A 210 -14.50 -15.73 10.60
C LEU A 210 -13.58 -15.67 11.83
N ARG A 211 -12.43 -14.99 11.71
CA ARG A 211 -11.48 -14.80 12.83
C ARG A 211 -12.03 -13.97 13.99
N ARG A 212 -13.06 -13.15 13.77
CA ARG A 212 -13.70 -12.38 14.85
C ARG A 212 -14.74 -13.20 15.63
N GLN A 213 -15.17 -14.32 15.06
CA GLN A 213 -16.21 -15.19 15.64
C GLN A 213 -15.64 -16.43 16.34
N SER A 214 -14.37 -16.75 16.09
CA SER A 214 -13.57 -17.79 16.77
C SER A 214 -12.91 -17.24 18.03
#